data_AF-A0AAE0CER6-F1
#
_entry.id   AF-A0AAE0CER6-F1
#
_cell.length_a   1.000
_cell.length_b   1.000
_cell.length_c   1.000
_cell.angle_alpha   90.00
_cell.angle_beta   90.00
_cell.angle_gamma   90.00
#
_symmetry.space_group_name_H-M   'P 1'
#
loop_
_entity.id
_entity.type
_entity.pdbx_description
1 polymer ?
#
loop_
_entity_poly.entity_id
_entity_poly.type
_entity_poly.pdbx_seq_one_letter_code
_entity_poly.pdbx_strand_id
1 'polypeptide(L)' 'MAVPAPTMAAALCAWAATGYFFYEMTRNKKVFGGSIPSTLNDEWAAATKAYLADHPREGSPDNIKLNPIGTQ' A
#
# COMPACT_ATOMS: atom_id res chain seq x y z
N MET A 1 -23.44 -15.01 -30.09
CA MET A 1 -23.80 -16.19 -29.26
C MET A 1 -23.60 -15.77 -27.81
N ALA A 2 -24.66 -15.71 -27.00
CA ALA A 2 -24.54 -15.24 -25.61
C ALA A 2 -23.80 -16.29 -24.77
N VAL A 3 -22.76 -15.89 -24.04
CA VAL A 3 -22.00 -16.78 -23.17
C VAL A 3 -22.87 -17.09 -21.94
N PRO A 4 -23.12 -18.36 -21.60
CA PRO A 4 -24.00 -18.70 -20.50
C PRO A 4 -23.44 -18.18 -19.17
N ALA A 5 -24.27 -17.50 -18.38
CA ALA A 5 -23.91 -16.90 -17.08
C ALA A 5 -23.01 -17.78 -16.15
N PRO A 6 -23.23 -19.11 -16.00
CA PRO A 6 -22.34 -19.93 -15.18
C PRO A 6 -20.90 -19.98 -15.70
N THR A 7 -20.68 -19.86 -17.01
CA THR A 7 -19.33 -19.84 -17.60
C THR A 7 -18.63 -18.48 -17.41
N MET A 8 -19.38 -17.38 -17.35
CA MET A 8 -18.82 -16.07 -17.00
C MET A 8 -18.40 -16.00 -15.54
N ALA A 9 -19.20 -16.54 -14.63
CA ALA A 9 -18.86 -16.61 -13.21
C ALA A 9 -17.61 -17.47 -12.97
N ALA A 10 -17.54 -18.64 -13.61
CA ALA A 10 -16.36 -19.51 -13.54
C ALA A 10 -15.09 -18.81 -14.07
N ALA A 11 -15.20 -18.08 -15.20
CA ALA A 11 -14.08 -17.34 -15.75
C ALA A 11 -13.59 -16.22 -14.82
N LEU A 12 -14.50 -15.49 -14.18
CA LEU A 12 -14.14 -14.44 -13.21
C LEU A 12 -13.47 -15.02 -11.96
N CYS A 13 -13.98 -16.12 -11.42
CA CYS A 13 -13.37 -16.80 -10.29
C CYS A 13 -11.96 -17.31 -10.63
N ALA A 14 -11.78 -17.91 -11.81
CA ALA A 14 -10.47 -18.35 -12.28
C ALA A 14 -9.50 -17.18 -12.42
N TRP A 15 -9.92 -16.08 -13.04
CA TRP A 15 -9.08 -14.88 -13.20
C TRP A 15 -8.67 -14.28 -11.85
N ALA A 16 -9.61 -14.12 -10.91
CA ALA A 16 -9.32 -13.58 -9.59
C ALA A 16 -8.37 -14.49 -8.79
N ALA A 17 -8.60 -15.80 -8.82
CA ALA A 17 -7.76 -16.77 -8.11
C ALA A 17 -6.33 -16.80 -8.68
N THR A 18 -6.18 -16.85 -10.00
CA THR A 18 -4.88 -16.80 -10.66
C THR A 18 -4.17 -15.48 -10.40
N GLY A 19 -4.88 -14.34 -10.53
CA GLY A 19 -4.33 -13.02 -10.25
C GLY A 19 -3.84 -12.87 -8.81
N TYR A 20 -4.64 -13.30 -7.84
CA TYR A 20 -4.24 -13.30 -6.43
C TYR A 20 -3.04 -14.20 -6.17
N PHE A 21 -3.02 -15.41 -6.75
CA PHE A 21 -1.89 -16.33 -6.62
C PHE A 21 -0.59 -15.70 -7.13
N PHE A 22 -0.62 -15.07 -8.31
CA PHE A 22 0.55 -14.38 -8.85
C PHE A 22 0.99 -13.21 -7.97
N TYR A 23 0.04 -12.41 -7.46
CA TYR A 23 0.35 -11.32 -6.54
C TYR A 23 1.00 -11.81 -5.24
N GLU A 24 0.45 -12.86 -4.64
CA GLU A 24 0.98 -13.46 -3.40
C GLU A 24 2.41 -13.97 -3.60
N MET A 25 2.68 -14.69 -4.69
CA MET A 25 4.01 -15.23 -4.97
C MET A 25 5.05 -14.14 -5.28
N THR A 26 4.67 -13.14 -6.06
CA THR A 26 5.61 -12.12 -6.55
C THR A 26 5.82 -10.98 -5.55
N ARG A 27 4.76 -10.48 -4.92
CA ARG A 27 4.81 -9.30 -4.05
C ARG A 27 5.03 -9.65 -2.59
N ASN A 28 4.26 -10.61 -2.06
CA ASN A 28 4.29 -10.94 -0.63
C ASN A 28 5.42 -11.91 -0.30
N LYS A 29 5.51 -13.03 -1.04
CA LYS A 29 6.55 -14.04 -0.83
C LYS A 29 7.86 -13.76 -1.56
N LYS A 30 7.85 -12.82 -2.52
CA LYS A 30 9.05 -12.36 -3.25
C LYS A 30 9.87 -13.51 -3.83
N VAL A 31 9.20 -14.45 -4.49
CA VAL A 31 9.85 -15.64 -5.09
C VAL A 31 10.96 -15.25 -6.08
N PHE A 32 10.84 -14.09 -6.74
CA PHE A 32 11.84 -13.56 -7.66
C PHE A 32 12.90 -12.66 -6.98
N GLY A 33 12.93 -12.62 -5.65
CA GLY A 33 13.83 -11.79 -4.86
C GLY A 33 13.28 -10.41 -4.51
N GLY A 34 14.08 -9.66 -3.75
CA GLY A 34 13.74 -8.33 -3.22
C GLY A 34 13.54 -8.33 -1.70
N SER A 35 13.70 -7.17 -1.08
CA SER A 35 13.53 -6.98 0.37
C SER A 35 12.37 -6.04 0.67
N ILE A 36 11.76 -6.17 1.86
CA ILE A 36 10.78 -5.18 2.34
C ILE A 36 11.59 -4.00 2.89
N PRO A 37 11.26 -2.74 2.54
CA PRO A 37 11.91 -1.59 3.14
C PRO A 37 11.76 -1.63 4.67
N SER A 38 12.82 -1.31 5.39
CA SER A 38 12.79 -1.23 6.86
C SER A 38 11.80 -0.18 7.37
N THR A 39 11.41 0.77 6.52
CA THR A 39 10.44 1.82 6.81
C THR A 39 8.98 1.41 6.63
N LEU A 40 8.71 0.22 6.06
CA LEU A 40 7.35 -0.30 5.90
C LEU A 40 6.94 -1.08 7.16
N ASN A 41 6.82 -0.38 8.28
CA ASN A 41 6.35 -0.93 9.54
C ASN A 41 5.51 0.12 10.32
N ASP A 42 4.83 -0.34 11.37
CA ASP A 42 3.92 0.50 12.14
C ASP A 42 4.64 1.61 12.91
N GLU A 43 5.87 1.37 13.35
CA GLU A 43 6.69 2.36 14.07
C GLU A 43 7.02 3.56 13.16
N TRP A 44 7.45 3.29 11.94
CA TRP A 44 7.70 4.32 10.93
C TRP A 44 6.42 5.01 10.48
N ALA A 45 5.30 4.29 10.38
CA ALA A 45 4.01 4.91 10.07
C ALA A 45 3.61 5.91 11.17
N ALA A 46 3.74 5.54 12.44
CA ALA A 46 3.44 6.41 13.57
C ALA A 46 4.39 7.62 13.65
N ALA A 47 5.69 7.39 13.48
CA ALA A 47 6.71 8.44 13.49
C ALA A 47 6.50 9.43 12.32
N THR A 48 6.19 8.93 11.12
CA THR A 48 5.91 9.77 9.96
C THR A 48 4.66 10.62 10.18
N LYS A 49 3.61 10.06 10.81
CA LYS A 49 2.40 10.83 11.12
C LYS A 49 2.68 11.95 12.13
N ALA A 50 3.47 11.68 13.16
CA ALA A 50 3.90 12.71 14.11
C ALA A 50 4.75 13.80 13.43
N TYR A 51 5.69 13.39 12.58
CA TYR A 51 6.52 14.30 11.81
C TYR A 51 5.73 15.21 10.86
N LEU A 52 4.67 14.69 10.23
CA LEU A 52 3.80 15.49 9.37
C LEU A 52 2.97 16.52 10.16
N ALA A 53 2.66 16.22 11.43
CA ALA A 53 1.93 17.11 12.31
C ALA A 53 2.84 18.21 12.89
N ASP A 54 4.12 17.93 13.09
CA ASP A 54 5.05 18.86 13.72
C ASP A 54 6.45 18.75 13.07
N HIS A 55 6.55 19.32 11.87
CA HIS A 55 7.74 19.23 11.05
C HIS A 55 8.74 20.35 11.41
N PRO A 56 9.96 20.01 11.83
CA PRO A 56 11.01 21.00 12.08
C PRO A 56 11.47 21.61 10.76
N ARG A 57 11.57 22.94 10.72
CA ARG A 57 12.13 23.67 9.57
C ARG A 57 13.53 24.14 9.86
N GLU A 58 14.39 24.03 8.86
CA GLU A 58 15.70 24.69 8.92
C GLU A 58 15.52 26.21 8.97
N GLY A 59 16.16 26.86 9.94
CA GLY A 59 16.17 28.34 10.06
C GLY A 59 14.98 28.97 10.77
N SER A 60 14.07 28.18 11.35
CA SER A 60 12.97 28.67 12.19
C SER A 60 12.91 27.87 13.48
N PRO A 61 12.75 28.50 14.66
CA PRO A 61 12.53 27.77 15.91
C PRO A 61 11.14 27.13 15.98
N ASP A 62 10.19 27.61 15.16
CA ASP A 62 8.82 27.09 15.12
C ASP A 62 8.67 25.99 14.08
N ASN A 63 8.00 24.91 14.48
CA ASN A 63 7.62 23.77 13.64
C ASN A 63 6.36 24.09 12.81
N ILE A 64 6.18 23.39 11.68
CA ILE A 64 5.01 23.54 10.81
C ILE A 64 4.26 22.23 10.60
N LYS A 65 2.95 22.34 10.36
CA LYS A 65 2.14 21.23 9.83
C LYS A 65 2.37 21.13 8.33
N LEU A 66 2.83 19.96 7.85
CA LEU A 66 3.11 19.75 6.42
C LEU A 66 1.85 19.52 5.58
N ASN A 67 0.79 18.94 6.16
CA ASN A 67 -0.49 18.73 5.47
C ASN A 67 -1.69 19.19 6.31
N PRO A 68 -1.89 20.51 6.45
CA PRO A 68 -2.90 21.05 7.37
C PRO A 68 -4.36 20.81 6.96
N ILE A 69 -4.63 20.43 5.71
CA ILE A 69 -5.99 20.19 5.19
C ILE A 69 -6.32 18.70 5.22
N GLY A 70 -5.40 17.84 4.77
CA GLY A 70 -5.63 16.40 4.70
C GLY A 70 -5.41 15.64 6.01
N THR A 71 -5.12 16.34 7.12
CA THR A 71 -4.93 15.73 8.45
C THR A 71 -5.91 16.23 9.52
N GLN A 72 -6.94 17.00 9.13
CA GLN A 72 -8.06 17.37 10.03
C GLN A 72 -8.94 16.16 10.37
#